data_AF-A0A7S0H9W8-F1
#
_entry.id   AF-A0A7S0H9W8-F1
#
_cell.length_a   1.000
_cell.length_b   1.000
_cell.length_c   1.000
_cell.angle_alpha   90.00
_cell.angle_beta   90.00
_cell.angle_gamma   90.00
#
_symmetry.space_group_name_H-M   'P 1'
#
loop_
_entity.id
_entity.type
_entity.pdbx_description
1 polymer ?
#
loop_
_entity_poly.entity_id
_entity_poly.type
_entity_poly.pdbx_seq_one_letter_code
_entity_poly.pdbx_strand_id
1 'polypeptide(L)'
;ADAPPDATRMGRPQTLLLLLSSTASAYVSLGSARLSPHRPKPAVAATSQALLRASRQRDAPPMMSFDLGASYLTALHEHYYLTAGLQAFPLVSTGDLVAQMIERKDTPDDAKKLPLNLGRTLQMGMLGTLIGGFGTATWLRWLESHVTVADVPQWIRGVLATIAPEQLGQLDSISATDDLLVLVKATLDSCVWAPIENTLFLVLTPLLEGASFEEVSSLLNDNFLPVMQTELGAFFPYNLLAFSLIPPLLRPFSTGLASMCFSVYISLTTHGVTSAPQLAGVPETGPWAGPVDVPVHVPVDPVSAEGSATSDRFRILD
;
A
#
# COMPACT_ATOMS: atom_id res chain seq x y z
N ALA A 1 26.82 39.48 24.77
CA ALA A 1 27.38 39.18 23.43
C ALA A 1 27.05 37.74 23.17
N ASP A 2 25.80 37.53 22.75
CA ASP A 2 25.17 36.21 22.67
C ASP A 2 25.34 35.68 21.25
N ALA A 3 25.99 34.52 21.14
CA ALA A 3 26.10 33.79 19.89
C ALA A 3 24.80 33.04 19.62
N PRO A 4 24.31 32.99 18.36
CA PRO A 4 23.09 32.28 18.02
C PRO A 4 23.32 30.76 17.99
N PRO A 5 22.30 29.94 18.27
CA PRO A 5 22.44 28.49 18.26
C PRO A 5 22.53 27.93 16.83
N ASP A 6 23.51 27.03 16.65
CA ASP A 6 23.78 26.27 15.44
C ASP A 6 22.57 25.45 14.98
N ALA A 7 21.87 25.97 13.96
CA ALA A 7 20.81 25.29 13.24
C ALA A 7 21.35 24.49 12.05
N THR A 8 22.26 23.53 12.28
CA THR A 8 22.68 22.58 11.23
C THR A 8 23.05 21.22 11.80
N ARG A 9 22.04 20.38 12.07
CA ARG A 9 22.18 18.91 12.01
C ARG A 9 21.00 18.29 11.27
N MET A 10 21.00 18.48 9.96
CA MET A 10 20.14 17.77 9.03
C MET A 10 20.71 16.36 8.80
N GLY A 11 20.62 15.50 9.82
CA GLY A 11 21.00 14.10 9.77
C GLY A 11 19.83 13.22 9.34
N ARG A 12 19.47 13.19 8.05
CA ARG A 12 18.42 12.31 7.52
C ARG A 12 18.67 11.61 6.15
N PRO A 13 19.82 11.71 5.44
CA PRO A 13 20.01 10.90 4.24
C PRO A 13 20.45 9.44 4.54
N GLN A 14 21.03 9.17 5.71
CA GLN A 14 21.57 7.83 6.04
C GLN A 14 20.48 6.82 6.42
N THR A 15 19.42 7.25 7.10
CA THR A 15 18.31 6.36 7.52
C THR A 15 17.52 5.84 6.30
N LEU A 16 17.35 6.67 5.28
CA LEU A 16 16.65 6.30 4.05
C LEU A 16 17.49 5.32 3.21
N LEU A 17 18.81 5.51 3.18
CA LEU A 17 19.76 4.58 2.56
C LEU A 17 19.80 3.21 3.27
N LEU A 18 19.68 3.20 4.61
CA LEU A 18 19.64 1.96 5.40
C LEU A 18 18.33 1.18 5.19
N LEU A 19 17.19 1.86 5.13
CA LEU A 19 15.88 1.24 4.82
C LEU A 19 15.83 0.64 3.40
N LEU A 20 16.44 1.31 2.42
CA LEU A 20 16.59 0.78 1.06
C LEU A 20 17.55 -0.42 1.02
N SER A 21 18.60 -0.43 1.85
CA SER A 21 19.56 -1.54 1.89
C SER A 21 18.98 -2.82 2.54
N SER A 22 18.16 -2.70 3.59
CA SER A 22 17.58 -3.86 4.27
C SER A 22 16.49 -4.55 3.43
N THR A 23 15.71 -3.75 2.69
CA THR A 23 14.67 -4.27 1.78
C THR A 23 15.27 -4.91 0.54
N ALA A 24 16.35 -4.36 -0.03
CA ALA A 24 17.11 -4.98 -1.11
C ALA A 24 17.67 -6.36 -0.69
N SER A 25 18.21 -6.49 0.52
CA SER A 25 18.74 -7.76 1.02
C SER A 25 17.67 -8.84 1.23
N ALA A 26 16.45 -8.46 1.65
CA ALA A 26 15.32 -9.39 1.78
C ALA A 26 14.81 -9.89 0.42
N TYR A 27 14.83 -9.02 -0.61
CA TYR A 27 14.44 -9.38 -1.97
C TYR A 27 15.42 -10.40 -2.60
N VAL A 28 16.73 -10.19 -2.40
CA VAL A 28 17.79 -11.11 -2.86
C VAL A 28 17.64 -12.50 -2.24
N SER A 29 17.24 -12.58 -0.96
CA SER A 29 17.03 -13.85 -0.28
C SER A 29 15.80 -14.62 -0.79
N LEU A 30 14.77 -13.91 -1.30
CA LEU A 30 13.55 -14.51 -1.87
C LEU A 30 13.74 -14.91 -3.35
N GLY A 31 14.53 -14.16 -4.13
CA GLY A 31 14.86 -14.48 -5.52
C GLY A 31 15.64 -15.79 -5.66
N SER A 32 16.49 -16.09 -4.68
CA SER A 32 17.31 -17.31 -4.63
C SER A 32 16.48 -18.61 -4.48
N ALA A 33 15.20 -18.52 -4.10
CA ALA A 33 14.31 -19.67 -3.92
C ALA A 33 13.53 -20.07 -5.21
N ARG A 34 13.68 -19.33 -6.31
CA ARG A 34 13.05 -19.67 -7.59
C ARG A 34 13.84 -20.73 -8.36
N LEU A 35 13.38 -21.97 -8.20
CA LEU A 35 13.22 -23.03 -9.20
C LEU A 35 14.22 -23.04 -10.38
N SER A 36 15.11 -24.03 -10.32
CA SER A 36 15.92 -24.60 -11.40
C SER A 36 15.25 -24.53 -12.79
N PRO A 37 15.91 -23.93 -13.81
CA PRO A 37 15.33 -23.75 -15.13
C PRO A 37 15.56 -25.01 -15.98
N HIS A 38 14.78 -26.06 -15.76
CA HIS A 38 14.63 -27.08 -16.79
C HIS A 38 13.55 -26.63 -17.78
N ARG A 39 13.97 -25.80 -18.74
CA ARG A 39 13.16 -25.39 -19.91
C ARG A 39 13.38 -26.44 -21.02
N PRO A 40 12.48 -27.43 -21.22
CA PRO A 40 12.61 -28.34 -22.35
C PRO A 40 12.42 -27.57 -23.67
N LYS A 41 13.30 -27.84 -24.63
CA LYS A 41 13.19 -27.36 -26.02
C LYS A 41 11.82 -27.74 -26.62
N PRO A 42 11.14 -26.84 -27.35
CA PRO A 42 9.89 -27.18 -28.02
C PRO A 42 10.19 -28.00 -29.29
N ALA A 43 10.13 -29.33 -29.15
CA ALA A 43 10.02 -30.26 -30.27
C ALA A 43 8.59 -30.84 -30.31
N VAL A 44 7.57 -29.98 -30.42
CA VAL A 44 6.16 -30.42 -30.46
C VAL A 44 5.39 -29.58 -31.47
N ALA A 45 5.76 -29.68 -32.75
CA ALA A 45 4.95 -29.14 -33.84
C ALA A 45 4.27 -30.23 -34.71
N ALA A 46 4.61 -31.52 -34.52
CA ALA A 46 4.13 -32.59 -35.39
C ALA A 46 3.07 -33.52 -34.78
N THR A 47 2.97 -33.61 -33.44
CA THR A 47 2.09 -34.61 -32.78
C THR A 47 0.66 -34.09 -32.55
N SER A 48 0.45 -32.77 -32.60
CA SER A 48 -0.82 -32.12 -32.25
C SER A 48 -1.94 -32.35 -33.28
N GLN A 49 -1.60 -32.65 -34.54
CA GLN A 49 -2.60 -32.87 -35.59
C GLN A 49 -3.20 -34.29 -35.61
N ALA A 50 -2.50 -35.28 -35.06
CA ALA A 50 -2.98 -36.67 -35.06
C ALA A 50 -4.05 -36.93 -33.99
N LEU A 51 -3.99 -36.24 -32.85
CA LEU A 51 -5.00 -36.35 -31.77
C LEU A 51 -6.28 -35.55 -32.02
N LEU A 52 -6.24 -34.53 -32.89
CA LEU A 52 -7.41 -33.73 -33.26
C LEU A 52 -8.41 -34.46 -34.17
N ARG A 53 -8.05 -35.62 -34.76
CA ARG A 53 -8.97 -36.39 -35.63
C ARG A 53 -9.71 -37.54 -34.94
N ALA A 54 -9.29 -37.96 -33.75
CA ALA A 54 -9.90 -39.10 -33.06
C ALA A 54 -11.02 -38.71 -32.08
N SER A 55 -11.15 -37.43 -31.70
CA SER A 55 -12.23 -36.93 -30.85
C SER A 55 -13.47 -36.60 -31.69
N ARG A 56 -14.08 -37.64 -32.25
CA ARG A 56 -15.39 -37.58 -32.91
C ARG A 56 -16.44 -37.27 -31.83
N GLN A 57 -16.78 -35.98 -31.76
CA GLN A 57 -18.03 -35.38 -31.32
C GLN A 57 -19.07 -36.36 -30.75
N ARG A 58 -19.21 -36.35 -29.43
CA ARG A 58 -20.54 -36.43 -28.81
C ARG A 58 -21.07 -35.01 -28.81
N ASP A 59 -22.15 -34.76 -29.56
CA ASP A 59 -22.89 -33.51 -29.54
C ASP A 59 -23.59 -33.35 -28.19
N ALA A 60 -22.82 -32.95 -27.17
CA ALA A 60 -23.39 -32.35 -25.98
C ALA A 60 -23.91 -30.97 -26.39
N PRO A 61 -25.14 -30.58 -25.99
CA PRO A 61 -25.63 -29.23 -26.24
C PRO A 61 -24.59 -28.24 -25.69
N PRO A 62 -24.30 -27.13 -26.40
CA PRO A 62 -23.32 -26.15 -25.96
C PRO A 62 -23.81 -25.54 -24.64
N MET A 63 -23.33 -26.09 -23.52
CA MET A 63 -23.39 -25.39 -22.26
C MET A 63 -22.53 -24.15 -22.45
N MET A 64 -23.17 -22.99 -22.56
CA MET A 64 -22.49 -21.71 -22.48
C MET A 64 -21.93 -21.57 -21.06
N SER A 65 -20.78 -22.21 -20.79
CA SER A 65 -20.02 -21.97 -19.58
C SER A 65 -19.60 -20.52 -19.61
N PHE A 66 -20.22 -19.70 -18.77
CA PHE A 66 -19.79 -18.32 -18.56
C PHE A 66 -18.40 -18.37 -17.91
N ASP A 67 -17.35 -18.32 -18.74
CA ASP A 67 -15.98 -18.17 -18.25
C ASP A 67 -15.78 -16.72 -17.85
N LEU A 68 -16.06 -16.45 -16.57
CA LEU A 68 -15.94 -15.13 -15.97
C LEU A 68 -14.49 -14.62 -16.03
N GLY A 69 -13.51 -15.52 -15.98
CA GLY A 69 -12.09 -15.18 -16.09
C GLY A 69 -11.71 -14.73 -17.50
N ALA A 70 -12.09 -15.50 -18.52
CA ALA A 70 -11.87 -15.11 -19.91
C ALA A 70 -12.61 -13.82 -20.28
N SER A 71 -13.84 -13.65 -19.80
CA SER A 71 -14.63 -12.43 -20.00
C SER A 71 -13.97 -11.22 -19.34
N TYR A 72 -13.45 -11.37 -18.12
CA TYR A 72 -12.72 -10.32 -17.42
C TYR A 72 -11.41 -9.96 -18.11
N LEU A 73 -10.62 -10.94 -18.56
CA LEU A 73 -9.39 -10.70 -19.31
C LEU A 73 -9.67 -10.00 -20.65
N THR A 74 -10.76 -10.38 -21.32
CA THR A 74 -11.21 -9.71 -22.55
C THR A 74 -11.58 -8.26 -22.26
N ALA A 75 -12.35 -8.01 -21.19
CA ALA A 75 -12.70 -6.66 -20.77
C ALA A 75 -11.46 -5.82 -20.39
N LEU A 76 -10.47 -6.37 -19.68
CA LEU A 76 -9.22 -5.69 -19.40
C LEU A 76 -8.45 -5.32 -20.67
N HIS A 77 -8.48 -6.18 -21.69
CA HIS A 77 -7.77 -5.95 -22.94
C HIS A 77 -8.46 -4.89 -23.81
N GLU A 78 -9.79 -4.91 -23.87
CA GLU A 78 -10.60 -3.97 -24.68
C GLU A 78 -10.81 -2.63 -23.98
N HIS A 79 -10.97 -2.64 -22.65
CA HIS A 79 -11.45 -1.52 -21.85
C HIS A 79 -10.65 -1.34 -20.55
N TYR A 80 -9.32 -1.48 -20.61
CA TYR A 80 -8.39 -1.42 -19.47
C TYR A 80 -8.75 -0.42 -18.36
N TYR A 81 -8.88 0.88 -18.69
CA TYR A 81 -9.15 1.92 -17.70
C TYR A 81 -10.55 1.80 -17.07
N LEU A 82 -11.56 1.46 -17.87
CA LEU A 82 -12.92 1.30 -17.37
C LEU A 82 -13.00 0.10 -16.43
N THR A 83 -12.40 -1.02 -16.81
CA THR A 83 -12.32 -2.22 -15.97
C THR A 83 -11.54 -1.94 -14.68
N ALA A 84 -10.43 -1.21 -14.76
CA ALA A 84 -9.64 -0.80 -13.58
C ALA A 84 -10.41 0.14 -12.63
N GLY A 85 -11.16 1.10 -13.16
CA GLY A 85 -12.06 1.94 -12.35
C GLY A 85 -13.17 1.14 -11.70
N LEU A 86 -13.90 0.34 -12.50
CA LEU A 86 -15.05 -0.43 -12.04
C LEU A 86 -14.69 -1.48 -10.98
N GLN A 87 -13.49 -2.07 -11.01
CA GLN A 87 -13.05 -3.01 -9.97
C GLN A 87 -12.53 -2.31 -8.70
N ALA A 88 -11.96 -1.11 -8.82
CA ALA A 88 -11.43 -0.39 -7.67
C ALA A 88 -12.56 0.04 -6.73
N PHE A 89 -13.71 0.45 -7.29
CA PHE A 89 -14.90 0.82 -6.52
C PHE A 89 -15.32 -0.24 -5.49
N PRO A 90 -15.65 -1.50 -5.87
CA PRO A 90 -16.09 -2.52 -4.91
C PRO A 90 -14.97 -2.95 -3.97
N LEU A 91 -13.70 -2.98 -4.41
CA LEU A 91 -12.57 -3.34 -3.54
C LEU A 91 -12.42 -2.34 -2.40
N VAL A 92 -12.39 -1.04 -2.72
CA VAL A 92 -12.25 0.02 -1.70
C VAL A 92 -13.50 0.12 -0.84
N SER A 93 -14.71 0.01 -1.43
CA SER A 93 -15.96 -0.02 -0.67
C SER A 93 -16.01 -1.20 0.32
N THR A 94 -15.53 -2.38 -0.09
CA THR A 94 -15.48 -3.55 0.78
C THR A 94 -14.46 -3.35 1.91
N GLY A 95 -13.29 -2.78 1.62
CA GLY A 95 -12.30 -2.43 2.63
C GLY A 95 -12.86 -1.50 3.70
N ASP A 96 -13.58 -0.45 3.28
CA ASP A 96 -14.23 0.50 4.21
C ASP A 96 -15.35 -0.17 5.03
N LEU A 97 -16.20 -1.00 4.42
CA LEU A 97 -17.23 -1.75 5.17
C LEU A 97 -16.62 -2.66 6.24
N VAL A 98 -15.53 -3.36 5.92
CA VAL A 98 -14.83 -4.21 6.90
C VAL A 98 -14.24 -3.36 8.02
N ALA A 99 -13.66 -2.19 7.70
CA ALA A 99 -13.15 -1.26 8.71
C ALA A 99 -14.27 -0.78 9.65
N GLN A 100 -15.42 -0.36 9.11
CA GLN A 100 -16.59 0.02 9.92
C GLN A 100 -17.10 -1.15 10.78
N MET A 101 -17.07 -2.37 10.28
CA MET A 101 -17.45 -3.56 11.06
C MET A 101 -16.49 -3.83 12.22
N ILE A 102 -15.19 -3.57 12.05
CA ILE A 102 -14.19 -3.68 13.12
C ILE A 102 -14.43 -2.59 14.16
N GLU A 103 -14.60 -1.33 13.75
CA GLU A 103 -14.92 -0.18 14.62
C GLU A 103 -16.15 -0.46 15.50
N ARG A 104 -17.19 -1.09 14.92
CA ARG A 104 -18.43 -1.45 15.62
C ARG A 104 -18.28 -2.56 16.66
N LYS A 105 -17.35 -3.48 16.45
CA LYS A 105 -17.14 -4.62 17.37
C LYS A 105 -16.55 -4.14 18.70
N ASP A 106 -15.78 -3.08 18.67
CA ASP A 106 -15.06 -2.54 19.83
C ASP A 106 -15.90 -1.58 20.67
N THR A 107 -17.14 -1.28 20.25
CA THR A 107 -18.10 -0.51 21.05
C THR A 107 -18.93 -1.45 21.93
N PRO A 108 -18.71 -1.49 23.26
CA PRO A 108 -19.33 -2.48 24.16
C PRO A 108 -20.83 -2.25 24.39
N ASP A 109 -21.31 -1.02 24.18
CA ASP A 109 -22.72 -0.67 24.32
C ASP A 109 -23.48 -0.93 23.01
N ASP A 110 -24.30 -1.99 22.95
CA ASP A 110 -25.17 -2.27 21.81
C ASP A 110 -26.08 -1.08 21.45
N ALA A 111 -26.49 -0.30 22.44
CA ALA A 111 -27.30 0.90 22.26
C ALA A 111 -26.56 2.06 21.57
N LYS A 112 -25.23 2.03 21.50
CA LYS A 112 -24.38 3.06 20.87
C LYS A 112 -23.79 2.62 19.54
N LYS A 113 -24.12 1.42 19.04
CA LYS A 113 -23.65 0.95 17.73
C LYS A 113 -24.26 1.80 16.63
N LEU A 114 -23.48 2.76 16.15
CA LEU A 114 -23.87 3.62 15.03
C LEU A 114 -24.21 2.76 13.79
N PRO A 115 -25.22 3.13 12.99
CA PRO A 115 -25.54 2.47 11.72
C PRO A 115 -24.34 2.47 10.75
N LEU A 116 -24.30 1.57 9.77
CA LEU A 116 -23.22 1.57 8.78
C LEU A 116 -23.38 2.84 7.98
N ASN A 117 -22.32 3.63 7.88
CA ASN A 117 -22.33 4.84 7.09
C ASN A 117 -22.08 4.48 5.62
N LEU A 118 -23.16 4.13 4.92
CA LEU A 118 -23.12 3.81 3.50
C LEU A 118 -22.70 5.02 2.64
N GLY A 119 -22.91 6.24 3.13
CA GLY A 119 -22.44 7.47 2.50
C GLY A 119 -20.91 7.52 2.44
N ARG A 120 -20.25 7.29 3.60
CA ARG A 120 -18.79 7.16 3.70
C ARG A 120 -18.26 6.05 2.79
N THR A 121 -18.89 4.87 2.80
CA THR A 121 -18.48 3.76 1.91
C THR A 121 -18.58 4.14 0.44
N LEU A 122 -19.65 4.82 0.03
CA LEU A 122 -19.82 5.28 -1.35
C LEU A 122 -18.75 6.31 -1.73
N GLN A 123 -18.46 7.27 -0.84
CA GLN A 123 -17.41 8.27 -1.03
C GLN A 123 -16.04 7.61 -1.18
N MET A 124 -15.71 6.65 -0.30
CA MET A 124 -14.49 5.87 -0.37
C MET A 124 -14.39 5.06 -1.67
N GLY A 125 -15.48 4.43 -2.11
CA GLY A 125 -15.54 3.74 -3.40
C GLY A 125 -15.28 4.67 -4.59
N MET A 126 -15.83 5.88 -4.56
CA MET A 126 -15.58 6.89 -5.60
C MET A 126 -14.13 7.39 -5.59
N LEU A 127 -13.56 7.68 -4.42
CA LEU A 127 -12.13 8.01 -4.28
C LEU A 127 -11.24 6.88 -4.78
N GLY A 128 -11.55 5.64 -4.40
CA GLY A 128 -10.87 4.43 -4.86
C GLY A 128 -10.93 4.28 -6.38
N THR A 129 -12.06 4.62 -7.00
CA THR A 129 -12.21 4.60 -8.47
C THR A 129 -11.31 5.64 -9.13
N LEU A 130 -11.28 6.85 -8.60
CA LEU A 130 -10.52 7.97 -9.18
C LEU A 130 -9.02 7.78 -8.99
N ILE A 131 -8.59 7.58 -7.75
CA ILE A 131 -7.17 7.51 -7.37
C ILE A 131 -6.62 6.12 -7.68
N GLY A 132 -7.19 5.08 -7.08
CA GLY A 132 -6.71 3.70 -7.23
C GLY A 132 -7.07 3.06 -8.57
N GLY A 133 -8.21 3.39 -9.15
CA GLY A 133 -8.66 2.86 -10.43
C GLY A 133 -7.97 3.57 -11.60
N PHE A 134 -8.31 4.83 -11.83
CA PHE A 134 -7.78 5.59 -12.97
C PHE A 134 -6.35 6.09 -12.75
N GLY A 135 -6.06 6.64 -11.58
CA GLY A 135 -4.72 7.15 -11.23
C GLY A 135 -3.66 6.05 -11.32
N THR A 136 -3.80 5.00 -10.52
CA THR A 136 -2.83 3.89 -10.47
C THR A 136 -2.74 3.16 -11.81
N ALA A 137 -3.84 2.91 -12.52
CA ALA A 137 -3.77 2.27 -13.85
C ALA A 137 -3.03 3.13 -14.88
N THR A 138 -3.21 4.46 -14.85
CA THR A 138 -2.49 5.39 -15.71
C THR A 138 -1.00 5.40 -15.38
N TRP A 139 -0.67 5.47 -14.09
CA TRP A 139 0.72 5.45 -13.61
C TRP A 139 1.44 4.15 -13.97
N LEU A 140 0.83 2.99 -13.70
CA LEU A 140 1.41 1.69 -14.02
C LEU A 140 1.64 1.53 -15.53
N ARG A 141 0.69 1.97 -16.36
CA ARG A 141 0.85 1.93 -17.82
C ARG A 141 1.94 2.89 -18.30
N TRP A 142 2.09 4.04 -17.66
CA TRP A 142 3.18 4.97 -17.92
C TRP A 142 4.53 4.33 -17.59
N LEU A 143 4.68 3.72 -16.41
CA LEU A 143 5.89 2.99 -16.01
C LEU A 143 6.26 1.89 -17.02
N GLU A 144 5.27 1.13 -17.49
CA GLU A 144 5.51 0.06 -18.48
C GLU A 144 5.93 0.56 -19.86
N SER A 145 5.46 1.75 -20.27
CA SER A 145 5.76 2.30 -21.59
C SER A 145 7.00 3.18 -21.63
N HIS A 146 7.38 3.81 -20.51
CA HIS A 146 8.44 4.81 -20.47
C HIS A 146 9.68 4.39 -19.70
N VAL A 147 9.58 3.42 -18.79
CA VAL A 147 10.75 2.95 -18.05
C VAL A 147 11.29 1.71 -18.75
N THR A 148 12.34 1.91 -19.54
CA THR A 148 13.09 0.83 -20.16
C THR A 148 14.44 0.65 -19.48
N VAL A 149 15.08 -0.49 -19.76
CA VAL A 149 16.45 -0.76 -19.31
C VAL A 149 17.41 0.33 -19.77
N ALA A 150 17.19 0.91 -20.95
CA ALA A 150 18.07 1.94 -21.51
C ALA A 150 18.07 3.21 -20.64
N ASP A 151 16.94 3.51 -20.00
CA ASP A 151 16.73 4.74 -19.23
C ASP A 151 17.35 4.68 -17.82
N VAL A 152 17.75 3.49 -17.36
CA VAL A 152 18.33 3.34 -16.02
C VAL A 152 19.67 4.09 -15.95
N PRO A 153 19.78 5.15 -15.13
CA PRO A 153 20.99 5.97 -15.04
C PRO A 153 22.23 5.12 -14.71
N GLN A 154 23.35 5.42 -15.36
CA GLN A 154 24.59 4.66 -15.16
C GLN A 154 25.05 4.63 -13.70
N TRP A 155 24.82 5.71 -12.94
CA TRP A 155 25.19 5.74 -11.52
C TRP A 155 24.39 4.75 -10.68
N ILE A 156 23.10 4.49 -10.99
CA ILE A 156 22.30 3.46 -10.32
C ILE A 156 22.86 2.07 -10.63
N ARG A 157 23.23 1.84 -11.89
CA ARG A 157 23.91 0.59 -12.29
C ARG A 157 25.23 0.42 -11.54
N GLY A 158 25.99 1.51 -11.38
CA GLY A 158 27.23 1.53 -10.61
C GLY A 158 27.01 1.20 -9.14
N VAL A 159 26.03 1.82 -8.49
CA VAL A 159 25.68 1.55 -7.09
C VAL A 159 25.25 0.09 -6.92
N LEU A 160 24.43 -0.46 -7.81
CA LEU A 160 24.00 -1.85 -7.72
C LEU A 160 25.15 -2.83 -7.98
N ALA A 161 26.04 -2.52 -8.92
CA ALA A 161 27.26 -3.28 -9.14
C ALA A 161 28.18 -3.26 -7.90
N THR A 162 28.16 -2.18 -7.10
CA THR A 162 28.92 -2.13 -5.83
C THR A 162 28.25 -2.87 -4.67
N ILE A 163 26.92 -2.95 -4.63
CA ILE A 163 26.19 -3.61 -3.54
C ILE A 163 26.16 -5.14 -3.72
N ALA A 164 26.11 -5.63 -4.96
CA ALA A 164 26.03 -7.07 -5.26
C ALA A 164 27.09 -7.56 -6.28
N PRO A 165 28.39 -7.32 -6.05
CA PRO A 165 29.45 -7.62 -7.01
C PRO A 165 29.57 -9.12 -7.31
N GLU A 166 29.31 -9.98 -6.33
CA GLU A 166 29.49 -11.44 -6.45
C GLU A 166 28.30 -12.12 -7.14
N GLN A 167 27.09 -11.57 -7.00
CA GLN A 167 25.88 -12.11 -7.64
C GLN A 167 25.75 -11.69 -9.11
N LEU A 168 26.29 -10.51 -9.47
CA LEU A 168 26.27 -10.02 -10.85
C LEU A 168 27.15 -10.86 -11.79
N GLY A 169 28.15 -11.57 -11.26
CA GLY A 169 29.05 -12.44 -12.04
C GLY A 169 28.45 -13.78 -12.46
N GLN A 170 27.35 -14.21 -11.82
CA GLN A 170 26.72 -15.52 -12.06
C GLN A 170 25.28 -15.44 -12.58
N LEU A 171 24.63 -14.27 -12.48
CA LEU A 171 23.36 -14.02 -13.13
C LEU A 171 23.63 -13.85 -14.63
N ASP A 172 23.17 -14.81 -15.44
CA ASP A 172 23.09 -14.66 -16.89
C ASP A 172 22.63 -13.24 -17.22
N SER A 173 23.43 -12.51 -18.02
CA SER A 173 23.27 -11.06 -18.33
C SER A 173 21.84 -10.58 -18.65
N ILE A 174 20.95 -11.50 -19.03
CA ILE A 174 19.54 -11.27 -19.30
C ILE A 174 18.72 -11.11 -18.00
N SER A 175 18.94 -11.94 -16.97
CA SER A 175 18.16 -11.90 -15.71
C SER A 175 18.45 -10.65 -14.88
N ALA A 176 19.72 -10.26 -14.77
CA ALA A 176 20.13 -9.08 -13.99
C ALA A 176 19.52 -7.77 -14.54
N THR A 177 19.25 -7.74 -15.83
CA THR A 177 18.67 -6.59 -16.52
C THR A 177 17.17 -6.44 -16.17
N ASP A 178 16.44 -7.55 -16.12
CA ASP A 178 15.02 -7.57 -15.79
C ASP A 178 14.79 -7.25 -14.29
N ASP A 179 15.63 -7.79 -13.41
CA ASP A 179 15.56 -7.55 -11.97
C ASP A 179 15.82 -6.07 -11.62
N LEU A 180 16.79 -5.46 -12.30
CA LEU A 180 17.08 -4.03 -12.19
C LEU A 180 15.88 -3.18 -12.61
N LEU A 181 15.23 -3.55 -13.72
CA LEU A 181 14.06 -2.82 -14.21
C LEU A 181 12.90 -2.89 -13.22
N VAL A 182 12.66 -4.06 -12.64
CA VAL A 182 11.67 -4.27 -11.56
C VAL A 182 11.97 -3.37 -10.37
N LEU A 183 13.23 -3.33 -9.91
CA LEU A 183 13.64 -2.49 -8.79
C LEU A 183 13.44 -1.00 -9.07
N VAL A 184 13.79 -0.53 -10.28
CA VAL A 184 13.61 0.87 -10.67
C VAL A 184 12.13 1.23 -10.72
N LYS A 185 11.28 0.38 -11.30
CA LYS A 185 9.83 0.61 -11.34
C LYS A 185 9.23 0.66 -9.94
N ALA A 186 9.58 -0.28 -9.05
CA ALA A 186 9.13 -0.28 -7.66
C ALA A 186 9.60 0.97 -6.90
N THR A 187 10.85 1.42 -7.14
CA THR A 187 11.41 2.62 -6.51
C THR A 187 10.69 3.87 -6.98
N LEU A 188 10.43 4.00 -8.29
CA LEU A 188 9.67 5.13 -8.84
C LEU A 188 8.25 5.15 -8.28
N ASP A 189 7.60 3.99 -8.19
CA ASP A 189 6.27 3.88 -7.59
C ASP A 189 6.26 4.40 -6.15
N SER A 190 7.17 3.92 -5.30
CA SER A 190 7.24 4.32 -3.89
C SER A 190 7.76 5.76 -3.66
N CYS A 191 8.54 6.32 -4.58
CA CYS A 191 9.09 7.67 -4.42
C CYS A 191 8.28 8.77 -5.11
N VAL A 192 7.47 8.43 -6.10
CA VAL A 192 6.72 9.41 -6.90
C VAL A 192 5.22 9.21 -6.72
N TRP A 193 4.72 8.01 -6.99
CA TRP A 193 3.29 7.75 -6.97
C TRP A 193 2.73 7.65 -5.56
N ALA A 194 3.36 6.88 -4.68
CA ALA A 194 2.95 6.73 -3.28
C ALA A 194 2.75 8.08 -2.54
N PRO A 195 3.69 9.06 -2.60
CA PRO A 195 3.46 10.39 -2.03
C PRO A 195 2.25 11.13 -2.60
N ILE A 196 2.02 11.02 -3.92
CA ILE A 196 0.91 11.67 -4.59
C ILE A 196 -0.42 11.03 -4.14
N GLU A 197 -0.50 9.70 -4.20
CA GLU A 197 -1.68 8.93 -3.80
C GLU A 197 -2.04 9.19 -2.33
N ASN A 198 -1.07 9.12 -1.41
CA ASN A 198 -1.30 9.43 0.00
C ASN A 198 -1.76 10.86 0.25
N THR A 199 -1.15 11.83 -0.44
CA THR A 199 -1.58 13.22 -0.30
C THR A 199 -3.03 13.38 -0.76
N LEU A 200 -3.41 12.76 -1.88
CA LEU A 200 -4.78 12.78 -2.37
C LEU A 200 -5.75 12.15 -1.37
N PHE A 201 -5.42 11.00 -0.77
CA PHE A 201 -6.29 10.37 0.23
C PHE A 201 -6.39 11.17 1.53
N LEU A 202 -5.28 11.70 2.04
CA LEU A 202 -5.26 12.51 3.28
C LEU A 202 -5.96 13.86 3.11
N VAL A 203 -6.00 14.41 1.91
CA VAL A 203 -6.67 15.68 1.62
C VAL A 203 -8.13 15.48 1.24
N LEU A 204 -8.43 14.58 0.31
CA LEU A 204 -9.79 14.45 -0.23
C LEU A 204 -10.75 13.75 0.72
N THR A 205 -10.28 12.79 1.52
CA THR A 205 -11.16 12.09 2.47
C THR A 205 -11.78 13.04 3.49
N PRO A 206 -11.02 13.83 4.28
CA PRO A 206 -11.64 14.70 5.28
C PRO A 206 -12.42 15.85 4.64
N LEU A 207 -12.02 16.34 3.46
CA LEU A 207 -12.79 17.34 2.72
C LEU A 207 -14.18 16.82 2.31
N LEU A 208 -14.29 15.55 1.91
CA LEU A 208 -15.58 14.91 1.61
C LEU A 208 -16.42 14.66 2.86
N GLU A 209 -15.78 14.57 4.03
CA GLU A 209 -16.43 14.51 5.35
C GLU A 209 -16.81 15.89 5.91
N GLY A 210 -16.45 16.98 5.21
CA GLY A 210 -16.80 18.35 5.57
C GLY A 210 -15.78 19.06 6.46
N ALA A 211 -14.57 18.53 6.62
CA ALA A 211 -13.48 19.19 7.33
C ALA A 211 -13.05 20.49 6.62
N SER A 212 -12.57 21.45 7.40
CA SER A 212 -11.97 22.69 6.92
C SER A 212 -10.57 22.47 6.31
N PHE A 213 -10.11 23.40 5.48
CA PHE A 213 -8.78 23.32 4.88
C PHE A 213 -7.66 23.40 5.93
N GLU A 214 -7.89 24.14 7.02
CA GLU A 214 -6.96 24.26 8.14
C GLU A 214 -6.79 22.92 8.88
N GLU A 215 -7.89 22.22 9.15
CA GLU A 215 -7.88 20.88 9.76
C GLU A 215 -7.17 19.87 8.86
N VAL A 216 -7.49 19.88 7.56
CA VAL A 216 -6.85 19.02 6.55
C VAL A 216 -5.35 19.29 6.48
N SER A 217 -4.94 20.56 6.52
CA SER A 217 -3.52 20.92 6.50
C SER A 217 -2.79 20.45 7.75
N SER A 218 -3.41 20.53 8.93
CA SER A 218 -2.83 19.99 10.16
C SER A 218 -2.70 18.48 10.06
N LEU A 219 -3.78 17.79 9.65
CA LEU A 219 -3.81 16.34 9.49
C LEU A 219 -2.74 15.84 8.52
N LEU A 220 -2.56 16.53 7.39
CA LEU A 220 -1.50 16.21 6.44
C LEU A 220 -0.11 16.35 7.07
N ASN A 221 0.18 17.46 7.76
CA ASN A 221 1.49 17.67 8.39
C ASN A 221 1.80 16.63 9.47
N ASP A 222 0.80 16.23 10.25
CA ASP A 222 0.96 15.32 11.37
C ASP A 222 1.06 13.85 10.93
N ASN A 223 0.31 13.47 9.88
CA ASN A 223 0.15 12.05 9.50
C ASN A 223 0.92 11.65 8.25
N PHE A 224 1.37 12.58 7.40
CA PHE A 224 1.99 12.22 6.13
C PHE A 224 3.23 11.33 6.28
N LEU A 225 4.16 11.68 7.18
CA LEU A 225 5.38 10.90 7.38
C LEU A 225 5.11 9.50 7.98
N PRO A 226 4.31 9.35 9.05
CA PRO A 226 3.90 8.03 9.54
C PRO A 226 3.25 7.15 8.48
N VAL A 227 2.35 7.72 7.67
CA VAL A 227 1.66 7.00 6.59
C VAL A 227 2.67 6.54 5.54
N MET A 228 3.55 7.43 5.07
CA MET A 228 4.59 7.08 4.10
C MET A 228 5.54 6.00 4.59
N GLN A 229 5.91 5.99 5.87
CA GLN A 229 6.76 4.93 6.44
C GLN A 229 6.07 3.58 6.43
N THR A 230 4.79 3.56 6.80
CA THR A 230 3.98 2.34 6.84
C THR A 230 3.76 1.81 5.41
N GLU A 231 3.46 2.70 4.47
CA GLU A 231 3.32 2.34 3.07
C GLU A 231 4.61 1.81 2.46
N LEU A 232 5.75 2.47 2.71
CA LEU A 232 7.04 1.97 2.21
C LEU A 232 7.33 0.57 2.76
N GLY A 233 6.99 0.28 4.01
CA GLY A 233 7.13 -1.04 4.61
C GLY A 233 6.22 -2.12 4.00
N ALA A 234 4.97 -1.75 3.66
CA ALA A 234 3.98 -2.70 3.15
C ALA A 234 4.02 -2.86 1.62
N PHE A 235 4.06 -1.74 0.90
CA PHE A 235 3.89 -1.71 -0.55
C PHE A 235 5.19 -1.82 -1.34
N PHE A 236 6.35 -1.43 -0.80
CA PHE A 236 7.59 -1.62 -1.55
C PHE A 236 7.89 -3.12 -1.81
N PRO A 237 7.79 -4.03 -0.82
CA PRO A 237 7.95 -5.46 -1.08
C PRO A 237 6.87 -6.00 -2.03
N TYR A 238 5.64 -5.54 -1.88
CA TYR A 238 4.54 -5.88 -2.78
C TYR A 238 4.83 -5.47 -4.22
N ASN A 239 5.30 -4.23 -4.46
CA ASN A 239 5.59 -3.69 -5.77
C ASN A 239 6.70 -4.49 -6.47
N LEU A 240 7.75 -4.87 -5.75
CA LEU A 240 8.80 -5.74 -6.28
C LEU A 240 8.23 -7.10 -6.76
N LEU A 241 7.29 -7.69 -6.01
CA LEU A 241 6.59 -8.90 -6.41
C LEU A 241 5.61 -8.65 -7.57
N ALA A 242 4.87 -7.54 -7.55
CA ALA A 242 3.89 -7.22 -8.57
C ALA A 242 4.57 -6.98 -9.93
N PHE A 243 5.66 -6.22 -9.97
CA PHE A 243 6.40 -5.96 -11.22
C PHE A 243 7.11 -7.19 -11.77
N SER A 244 7.55 -8.12 -10.91
CA SER A 244 8.22 -9.36 -11.34
C SER A 244 7.27 -10.51 -11.68
N LEU A 245 6.14 -10.64 -10.99
CA LEU A 245 5.29 -11.83 -11.04
C LEU A 245 3.95 -11.60 -11.73
N ILE A 246 3.40 -10.41 -11.59
CA ILE A 246 2.02 -10.12 -12.01
C ILE A 246 2.04 -9.52 -13.41
N PRO A 247 1.33 -10.11 -14.39
CA PRO A 247 1.20 -9.55 -15.72
C PRO A 247 0.70 -8.10 -15.65
N PRO A 248 1.21 -7.18 -16.48
CA PRO A 248 0.84 -5.76 -16.42
C PRO A 248 -0.67 -5.48 -16.42
N LEU A 249 -1.45 -6.27 -17.16
CA LEU A 249 -2.90 -6.14 -17.24
C LEU A 249 -3.62 -6.42 -15.90
N LEU A 250 -3.06 -7.28 -15.05
CA LEU A 250 -3.66 -7.68 -13.77
C LEU A 250 -3.20 -6.83 -12.58
N ARG A 251 -2.19 -5.96 -12.76
CA ARG A 251 -1.61 -5.20 -11.65
C ARG A 251 -2.57 -4.22 -10.98
N PRO A 252 -3.43 -3.47 -11.69
CA PRO A 252 -4.41 -2.62 -11.01
C PRO A 252 -5.34 -3.41 -10.08
N PHE A 253 -5.72 -4.63 -10.49
CA PHE A 253 -6.57 -5.50 -9.67
C PHE A 253 -5.83 -5.99 -8.43
N SER A 254 -4.62 -6.53 -8.61
CA SER A 254 -3.83 -7.01 -7.48
C SER A 254 -3.46 -5.89 -6.52
N THR A 255 -3.26 -4.66 -7.03
CA THR A 255 -2.89 -3.50 -6.20
C THR A 255 -4.09 -3.08 -5.38
N GLY A 256 -5.28 -2.95 -6.01
CA GLY A 256 -6.51 -2.69 -5.27
C GLY A 256 -6.82 -3.74 -4.21
N LEU A 257 -6.53 -5.03 -4.48
CA LEU A 257 -6.69 -6.09 -3.49
C LEU A 257 -5.69 -5.95 -2.32
N ALA A 258 -4.43 -5.64 -2.61
CA ALA A 258 -3.43 -5.37 -1.58
C ALA A 258 -3.83 -4.17 -0.72
N SER A 259 -4.31 -3.07 -1.34
CA SER A 259 -4.83 -1.90 -0.64
C SER A 259 -6.03 -2.22 0.24
N MET A 260 -6.98 -3.02 -0.24
CA MET A 260 -8.10 -3.49 0.57
C MET A 260 -7.60 -4.25 1.81
N CYS A 261 -6.69 -5.21 1.64
CA CYS A 261 -6.11 -5.96 2.75
C CYS A 261 -5.35 -5.06 3.73
N PHE A 262 -4.62 -4.06 3.21
CA PHE A 262 -3.90 -3.10 4.02
C PHE A 262 -4.83 -2.22 4.85
N SER A 263 -5.92 -1.72 4.29
CA SER A 263 -6.93 -0.95 5.03
C SER A 263 -7.55 -1.76 6.18
N VAL A 264 -7.84 -3.05 5.93
CA VAL A 264 -8.31 -3.97 6.98
C VAL A 264 -7.26 -4.15 8.07
N TYR A 265 -5.98 -4.32 7.68
CA TYR A 265 -4.88 -4.44 8.62
C TYR A 265 -4.69 -3.19 9.50
N ILE A 266 -4.74 -1.99 8.92
CA ILE A 266 -4.65 -0.74 9.67
C ILE A 266 -5.84 -0.58 10.62
N SER A 267 -7.04 -0.94 10.19
CA SER A 267 -8.22 -0.95 11.06
C SER A 267 -8.04 -1.91 12.23
N LEU A 268 -7.56 -3.14 12.00
CA LEU A 268 -7.30 -4.12 13.06
C LEU A 268 -6.22 -3.67 14.06
N THR A 269 -5.15 -3.05 13.59
CA THR A 269 -4.03 -2.63 14.45
C THR A 269 -4.38 -1.39 15.28
N THR A 270 -5.14 -0.46 14.70
CA THR A 270 -5.60 0.75 15.41
C THR A 270 -6.58 0.41 16.53
N HIS A 271 -7.42 -0.62 16.31
CA HIS A 271 -8.50 -0.98 17.24
C HIS A 271 -8.13 -2.13 18.21
N GLY A 272 -7.27 -3.06 17.78
CA GLY A 272 -6.94 -4.28 18.53
C GLY A 272 -6.08 -4.09 19.79
N VAL A 273 -5.43 -2.94 19.97
CA VAL A 273 -4.56 -2.69 21.15
C VAL A 273 -5.35 -2.46 22.44
N THR A 274 -6.64 -2.13 22.35
CA THR A 274 -7.47 -1.72 23.50
C THR A 274 -7.97 -2.88 24.37
N SER A 275 -7.76 -4.14 23.94
CA SER A 275 -8.32 -5.32 24.62
C SER A 275 -7.32 -6.15 25.42
N ALA A 276 -6.08 -5.67 25.66
CA ALA A 276 -5.24 -6.34 26.64
C ALA A 276 -6.01 -6.34 27.99
N PRO A 277 -6.36 -7.52 28.54
CA PRO A 277 -7.09 -7.56 29.80
C PRO A 277 -6.25 -6.78 30.79
N GLN A 278 -6.78 -5.64 31.27
CA GLN A 278 -6.34 -5.09 32.53
C GLN A 278 -6.43 -6.27 33.49
N LEU A 279 -5.28 -6.85 33.81
CA LEU A 279 -5.13 -7.89 34.81
C LEU A 279 -5.58 -7.25 36.11
N ALA A 280 -6.89 -7.31 36.33
CA ALA A 280 -7.56 -6.87 37.53
C ALA A 280 -7.00 -7.73 38.66
N GLY A 281 -6.02 -7.18 39.38
CA GLY A 281 -5.54 -7.78 40.63
C GLY A 281 -4.07 -8.16 40.70
N VAL A 282 -3.15 -7.47 40.03
CA VAL A 282 -1.80 -7.34 40.62
C VAL A 282 -1.84 -6.13 41.55
N PRO A 283 -1.94 -6.31 42.89
CA PRO A 283 -1.78 -5.20 43.82
C PRO A 283 -0.39 -4.58 43.63
N GLU A 284 -0.33 -3.26 43.46
CA GLU A 284 0.89 -2.45 43.53
C GLU A 284 1.49 -2.48 44.95
N THR A 285 1.98 -3.63 45.39
CA THR A 285 2.68 -3.78 46.67
C THR A 285 4.02 -4.46 46.46
N GLY A 286 4.84 -3.87 45.59
CA GLY A 286 6.26 -4.21 45.44
C GLY A 286 7.14 -3.07 45.97
N PRO A 287 8.01 -3.28 46.98
CA PRO A 287 8.81 -2.24 47.64
C PRO A 287 10.03 -1.74 46.82
N TRP A 288 10.02 -1.89 45.49
CA TRP A 288 11.14 -1.53 44.61
C TRP A 288 10.76 -0.64 43.43
N ALA A 289 9.62 0.05 43.49
CA ALA A 289 9.32 1.17 42.58
C ALA A 289 10.02 2.44 43.11
N GLY A 290 11.33 2.53 42.89
CA GLY A 290 12.04 3.80 43.00
C GLY A 290 11.54 4.75 41.90
N PRO A 291 11.48 6.07 42.16
CA PRO A 291 11.06 7.05 41.17
C PRO A 291 12.03 7.01 39.99
N VAL A 292 11.54 6.59 38.83
CA VAL A 292 12.18 6.93 37.56
C VAL A 292 11.68 8.33 37.23
N ASP A 293 12.48 9.33 37.61
CA ASP A 293 12.33 10.71 37.13
C ASP A 293 12.52 10.69 35.61
N VAL A 294 11.43 10.52 34.87
CA VAL A 294 11.38 10.93 33.47
C VAL A 294 11.13 12.44 33.51
N PRO A 295 12.09 13.29 33.10
CA PRO A 295 11.88 14.72 33.05
C PRO A 295 10.82 15.02 31.99
N VAL A 296 9.56 15.10 32.43
CA VAL A 296 8.48 15.69 31.66
C VAL A 296 8.77 17.17 31.63
N HIS A 297 9.25 17.65 30.49
CA HIS A 297 9.36 19.06 30.22
C HIS A 297 7.94 19.61 30.09
N VAL A 298 7.35 20.00 31.21
CA VAL A 298 6.07 20.73 31.26
C VAL A 298 6.35 22.12 30.70
N PRO A 299 5.75 22.52 29.57
CA PRO A 299 5.75 23.91 29.17
C PRO A 299 4.95 24.69 30.21
N VAL A 300 5.61 25.66 30.83
CA VAL A 300 4.97 26.62 31.73
C VAL A 300 4.09 27.53 30.88
N ASP A 301 2.78 27.50 31.11
CA ASP A 301 1.85 28.47 30.58
C ASP A 301 2.14 29.88 31.13
N PRO A 302 2.16 30.92 30.30
CA PRO A 302 1.89 32.27 30.77
C PRO A 302 0.38 32.55 30.70
N VAL A 303 -0.22 32.58 31.89
CA VAL A 303 -1.17 33.60 32.39
C VAL A 303 -2.11 34.24 31.34
N SER A 304 -3.35 33.78 31.40
CA SER A 304 -4.62 34.53 31.35
C SER A 304 -4.65 35.90 30.66
N ALA A 305 -5.40 35.96 29.56
CA ALA A 305 -6.28 37.09 29.27
C ALA A 305 -7.68 36.56 28.93
N GLU A 306 -8.67 37.18 29.56
CA GLU A 306 -10.08 36.82 29.62
C GLU A 306 -10.79 36.81 28.26
N GLY A 307 -11.79 35.92 28.15
CA GLY A 307 -13.07 36.27 27.54
C GLY A 307 -13.31 35.81 26.10
N SER A 308 -13.93 34.63 25.95
CA SER A 308 -15.13 34.49 25.11
C SER A 308 -15.73 33.10 25.33
N ALA A 309 -16.86 33.07 26.03
CA ALA A 309 -17.74 31.92 26.06
C ALA A 309 -18.32 31.68 24.66
N THR A 310 -17.93 30.60 24.00
CA THR A 310 -18.76 29.96 22.96
C THR A 310 -18.26 28.55 22.69
N SER A 311 -19.22 27.62 22.69
CA SER A 311 -19.18 26.34 21.97
C SER A 311 -18.70 25.10 22.74
N ASP A 312 -19.36 24.85 23.86
CA ASP A 312 -19.99 23.53 24.07
C ASP A 312 -20.97 23.30 22.91
N ARG A 313 -20.51 22.70 21.81
CA ARG A 313 -21.40 22.29 20.72
C ARG A 313 -20.80 21.16 19.89
N PHE A 314 -21.63 20.14 19.72
CA PHE A 314 -21.52 18.97 18.84
C PHE A 314 -20.97 17.68 19.43
N ARG A 315 -21.71 17.20 20.43
CA ARG A 315 -22.36 15.89 20.34
C ARG A 315 -23.37 15.86 19.18
N ILE A 316 -23.27 14.81 18.36
CA ILE A 316 -24.30 14.23 17.44
C ILE A 316 -24.57 15.04 16.16
N LEU A 317 -24.44 14.39 15.00
CA LEU A 317 -25.59 14.06 14.13
C LEU A 317 -25.24 12.92 13.16
N ASP A 318 -26.29 12.15 12.90
CA ASP A 318 -26.46 10.91 12.13
C ASP A 318 -25.78 10.82 10.75
#